data_AF-A0A3C1ABM5-F1
#
_entry.id   AF-A0A3C1ABM5-F1
#
_cell.length_a   1.000
_cell.length_b   1.000
_cell.length_c   1.000
_cell.angle_alpha   90.00
_cell.angle_beta   90.00
_cell.angle_gamma   90.00
#
_symmetry.space_group_name_H-M   'P 1'
#
loop_
_entity.id
_entity.type
_entity.pdbx_description
1 polymer ?
#
loop_
_entity_poly.entity_id
_entity_poly.type
_entity_poly.pdbx_seq_one_letter_code
_entity_poly.pdbx_strand_id
1 'polypeptide(L)'
;MGKHCLQLGIEIKLLKRWFTTCCLLLFAFFVQAQIKYSRIELEKGYLIELAKQGMAVDDGVITEDNKLIIELSEIELQKLNQIGIPYKVVIDNVTEFYVERNRKQSKNIQNIDDIPVPAGFSLGSMGGYCTLSQIYMHLDTMHARYPQLISAKQSLGSQTTQQGRQLYWVKISDHPDMAESENRILFTALHHAREPIGMQQMLFFMYYLLENYDSNSYIHQLLDTTEIFFIPCVNPDGYEFNHQVSPNGGGMWRKNRRENPDNSYGVDLNRNYGYMWGCNNLGSSPVPSSEIYRGPFAFSEPEIQMIRDFAQLHDFSLVFNYHAYSNTLLYPWGFIEDTTSENNIFKNFAFKLTDYNACAYGPASLMLYLVNGNSDDWFYAGQLNQQKAFSFTPEIGDNNQGFWPSFDQIIPLCQDQVSANLLAIRLGSRYGEISQHNELFFSQNQSYISFQFKRYGLEEGVTYKVTIQPLSNLVESVGQPVYFIEPELLVSYIDSISFSVSQNILPGDEIKLLLTLDDGYFTHSDTLSLIFGVPYPIFFDDC
;
A
#
# COMPACT_ATOMS: atom_id res chain seq x y z
N MET A 1 -3.26 75.78 -53.72
CA MET A 1 -4.47 75.92 -52.87
C MET A 1 -4.97 74.51 -52.63
N GLY A 2 -4.87 73.86 -51.47
CA GLY A 2 -4.83 74.31 -50.09
C GLY A 2 -5.92 73.54 -49.34
N LYS A 3 -5.53 72.83 -48.27
CA LYS A 3 -6.36 72.18 -47.22
C LYS A 3 -6.92 70.78 -47.50
N HIS A 4 -6.26 69.75 -46.97
CA HIS A 4 -6.70 68.98 -45.79
C HIS A 4 -5.84 67.73 -45.61
N CYS A 5 -4.76 67.87 -44.85
CA CYS A 5 -3.94 66.78 -44.35
C CYS A 5 -3.99 66.86 -42.83
N LEU A 6 -4.92 66.15 -42.19
CA LEU A 6 -5.01 65.91 -40.73
C LEU A 6 -6.32 65.18 -40.41
N GLN A 7 -6.36 63.85 -40.56
CA GLN A 7 -7.25 62.94 -39.80
C GLN A 7 -7.01 61.50 -40.26
N LEU A 8 -5.96 60.85 -39.74
CA LEU A 8 -5.81 59.38 -39.80
C LEU A 8 -4.80 58.84 -38.76
N GLY A 9 -4.50 59.64 -37.73
CA GLY A 9 -3.48 59.31 -36.71
C GLY A 9 -4.00 59.13 -35.28
N ILE A 10 -5.32 59.19 -35.05
CA ILE A 10 -5.89 59.20 -33.69
C ILE A 10 -6.74 57.95 -33.36
N GLU A 11 -7.21 57.19 -34.36
CA GLU A 11 -8.05 55.99 -34.09
C GLU A 11 -7.29 54.68 -33.82
N ILE A 12 -5.97 54.64 -33.92
CA ILE A 12 -5.20 53.40 -33.68
C ILE A 12 -4.60 53.34 -32.25
N LYS A 13 -4.63 54.44 -31.49
CA LYS A 13 -4.15 54.47 -30.09
C LYS A 13 -5.24 54.20 -29.04
N LEU A 14 -6.53 54.28 -29.40
CA LEU A 14 -7.63 53.94 -28.49
C LEU A 14 -8.04 52.46 -28.59
N LEU A 15 -7.99 51.83 -29.76
CA LEU A 15 -8.26 50.39 -29.89
C LEU A 15 -7.19 49.50 -29.23
N LYS A 16 -5.92 49.95 -29.21
CA LYS A 16 -4.81 49.19 -28.58
C LYS A 16 -4.81 49.23 -27.05
N ARG A 17 -5.54 50.16 -26.42
CA ARG A 17 -5.66 50.25 -24.95
C ARG A 17 -6.85 49.47 -24.40
N TRP A 18 -7.87 49.23 -25.22
CA TRP A 18 -9.00 48.37 -24.85
C TRP A 18 -8.71 46.89 -25.08
N PHE A 19 -7.88 46.52 -26.06
CA PHE A 19 -7.45 45.13 -26.24
C PHE A 19 -6.44 44.65 -25.18
N THR A 20 -5.58 45.51 -24.65
CA THR A 20 -4.68 45.13 -23.52
C THR A 20 -5.37 45.17 -22.16
N THR A 21 -6.50 45.84 -22.02
CA THR A 21 -7.26 45.85 -20.75
C THR A 21 -8.37 44.80 -20.73
N CYS A 22 -8.87 44.33 -21.89
CA CYS A 22 -9.82 43.21 -21.97
C CYS A 22 -9.18 41.82 -22.07
N CYS A 23 -7.90 41.69 -22.43
CA CYS A 23 -7.19 40.40 -22.37
C CYS A 23 -6.57 40.09 -21.00
N LEU A 24 -6.63 41.01 -20.03
CA LEU A 24 -6.17 40.80 -18.65
C LEU A 24 -7.29 40.47 -17.65
N LEU A 25 -8.53 40.28 -18.12
CA LEU A 25 -9.72 40.04 -17.28
C LEU A 25 -10.46 38.71 -17.58
N LEU A 26 -9.80 37.75 -18.26
CA LEU A 26 -10.38 36.43 -18.58
C LEU A 26 -9.58 35.24 -18.04
N PHE A 27 -8.68 35.46 -17.08
CA PHE A 27 -8.29 34.43 -16.12
C PHE A 27 -8.91 34.78 -14.77
N ALA A 28 -10.24 34.72 -14.70
CA ALA A 28 -10.87 34.48 -13.42
C ALA A 28 -10.49 33.05 -13.02
N PHE A 29 -9.35 32.92 -12.34
CA PHE A 29 -9.14 31.77 -11.48
C PHE A 29 -10.31 31.81 -10.49
N PHE A 30 -11.34 31.01 -10.75
CA PHE A 30 -12.21 30.56 -9.68
C PHE A 30 -11.32 29.71 -8.78
N VAL A 31 -10.58 30.37 -7.88
CA VAL A 31 -10.05 29.73 -6.70
C VAL A 31 -11.29 29.36 -5.91
N GLN A 32 -11.77 28.12 -6.11
CA GLN A 32 -12.77 27.55 -5.23
C GLN A 32 -12.19 27.65 -3.82
N ALA A 33 -12.91 28.32 -2.92
CA ALA A 33 -12.45 28.51 -1.55
C ALA A 33 -12.06 27.14 -0.97
N GLN A 34 -10.88 27.08 -0.35
CA GLN A 34 -10.41 25.89 0.34
C GLN A 34 -11.43 25.55 1.43
N ILE A 35 -12.02 24.36 1.35
CA ILE A 35 -12.89 23.85 2.41
C ILE A 35 -12.02 23.69 3.66
N LYS A 36 -12.41 24.34 4.75
CA LYS A 36 -11.74 24.20 6.04
C LYS A 36 -12.13 22.87 6.67
N TYR A 37 -11.15 22.14 7.16
CA TYR A 37 -11.33 20.93 7.95
C TYR A 37 -10.82 21.16 9.38
N SER A 38 -11.53 20.62 10.36
CA SER A 38 -11.17 20.69 11.78
C SER A 38 -11.09 19.28 12.36
N ARG A 39 -10.11 19.06 13.25
CA ARG A 39 -10.06 17.86 14.08
C ARG A 39 -10.92 18.09 15.31
N ILE A 40 -11.89 17.22 15.52
CA ILE A 40 -12.81 17.26 16.64
C ILE A 40 -12.72 15.98 17.47
N GLU A 41 -13.18 16.08 18.71
CA GLU A 41 -13.37 14.97 19.63
C GLU A 41 -14.84 14.93 20.04
N LEU A 42 -15.46 13.75 19.98
CA LEU A 42 -16.84 13.50 20.39
C LEU A 42 -16.98 12.11 21.04
N GLU A 43 -18.14 11.81 21.64
CA GLU A 43 -18.39 10.47 22.21
C GLU A 43 -18.49 9.41 21.11
N LYS A 44 -17.81 8.26 21.26
CA LYS A 44 -17.91 7.13 20.31
C LYS A 44 -19.35 6.68 20.07
N GLY A 45 -20.23 6.84 21.06
CA GLY A 45 -21.65 6.46 20.96
C GLY A 45 -22.40 7.14 19.81
N TYR A 46 -21.90 8.25 19.25
CA TYR A 46 -22.52 8.92 18.11
C TYR A 46 -22.14 8.32 16.75
N LEU A 47 -21.19 7.39 16.66
CA LEU A 47 -20.66 6.87 15.39
C LEU A 47 -21.75 6.38 14.43
N ILE A 48 -22.70 5.59 14.94
CA ILE A 48 -23.83 5.08 14.13
C ILE A 48 -24.71 6.23 13.62
N GLU A 49 -24.94 7.25 14.45
CA GLU A 49 -25.75 8.41 14.05
C GLU A 49 -25.03 9.22 12.98
N LEU A 50 -23.72 9.47 13.14
CA LEU A 50 -22.89 10.14 12.13
C LEU A 50 -22.92 9.39 10.78
N ALA A 51 -22.77 8.08 10.81
CA ALA A 51 -22.83 7.23 9.62
C ALA A 51 -24.20 7.33 8.92
N LYS A 52 -25.30 7.34 9.67
CA LYS A 52 -26.67 7.52 9.13
C LYS A 52 -26.86 8.89 8.47
N GLN A 53 -26.18 9.92 8.96
CA GLN A 53 -26.17 11.25 8.35
C GLN A 53 -25.24 11.34 7.12
N GLY A 54 -24.60 10.23 6.74
CA GLY A 54 -23.70 10.16 5.60
C GLY A 54 -22.41 10.97 5.78
N MET A 55 -21.96 11.13 7.03
CA MET A 55 -20.66 11.74 7.34
C MET A 55 -19.55 10.71 7.16
N ALA A 56 -18.38 11.17 6.73
CA ALA A 56 -17.16 10.36 6.78
C ALA A 56 -16.84 10.06 8.25
N VAL A 57 -17.07 8.82 8.68
CA VAL A 57 -16.64 8.30 10.00
C VAL A 57 -15.41 7.41 9.89
N ASP A 58 -14.91 7.31 8.65
CA ASP A 58 -13.90 6.38 8.19
C ASP A 58 -12.46 6.79 8.50
N ASP A 59 -12.24 8.05 8.83
CA ASP A 59 -10.90 8.49 9.21
C ASP A 59 -10.81 8.76 10.73
N GLY A 60 -11.76 8.19 11.48
CA GLY A 60 -11.92 8.41 12.90
C GLY A 60 -11.16 7.40 13.76
N VAL A 61 -10.47 7.89 14.78
CA VAL A 61 -9.73 7.06 15.75
C VAL A 61 -10.49 7.00 17.06
N ILE A 62 -10.67 5.78 17.58
CA ILE A 62 -11.29 5.54 18.89
C ILE A 62 -10.19 5.55 19.96
N THR A 63 -10.34 6.41 20.96
CA THR A 63 -9.43 6.47 22.12
C THR A 63 -9.81 5.44 23.18
N GLU A 64 -8.87 5.14 24.10
CA GLU A 64 -9.11 4.26 25.25
C GLU A 64 -10.31 4.72 26.12
N ASP A 65 -10.52 6.04 26.20
CA ASP A 65 -11.64 6.66 26.91
C ASP A 65 -12.97 6.64 26.12
N ASN A 66 -13.06 5.82 25.08
CA ASN A 66 -14.21 5.72 24.16
C ASN A 66 -14.62 7.08 23.54
N LYS A 67 -13.64 7.93 23.21
CA LYS A 67 -13.87 9.11 22.35
C LYS A 67 -13.57 8.78 20.91
N LEU A 68 -14.24 9.45 19.99
CA LEU A 68 -13.94 9.45 18.57
C LEU A 68 -13.23 10.76 18.24
N ILE A 69 -11.99 10.68 17.75
CA ILE A 69 -11.24 11.79 17.17
C ILE A 69 -11.35 11.68 15.66
N ILE A 70 -11.85 12.72 15.01
CA ILE A 70 -12.06 12.70 13.56
C ILE A 70 -11.88 14.08 12.93
N GLU A 71 -11.50 14.11 11.66
CA GLU A 71 -11.35 15.33 10.87
C GLU A 71 -12.58 15.54 10.00
N LEU A 72 -13.34 16.61 10.24
CA LEU A 72 -14.57 16.93 9.51
C LEU A 72 -14.46 18.27 8.80
N SER A 73 -15.08 18.35 7.62
CA SER A 73 -15.25 19.60 6.89
C SER A 73 -16.17 20.58 7.64
N GLU A 74 -16.05 21.88 7.36
CA GLU A 74 -16.97 22.88 7.91
C GLU A 74 -18.44 22.59 7.60
N ILE A 75 -18.72 21.92 6.46
CA ILE A 75 -20.06 21.49 6.07
C ILE A 75 -20.57 20.40 7.01
N GLU A 76 -19.73 19.42 7.35
CA GLU A 76 -20.07 18.37 8.30
C GLU A 76 -20.22 18.90 9.73
N LEU A 77 -19.37 19.85 10.15
CA LEU A 77 -19.52 20.52 11.45
C LEU A 77 -20.84 21.29 11.55
N GLN A 78 -21.27 21.95 10.47
CA GLN A 78 -22.59 22.58 10.42
C GLN A 78 -23.72 21.55 10.57
N LYS A 79 -23.60 20.37 9.95
CA LYS A 79 -24.55 19.27 10.14
C LYS A 79 -24.57 18.79 11.60
N LEU A 80 -23.43 18.62 12.25
CA LEU A 80 -23.35 18.26 13.68
C LEU A 80 -24.11 19.25 14.56
N ASN A 81 -23.91 20.54 14.31
CA ASN A 81 -24.61 21.60 15.03
C ASN A 81 -26.14 21.56 14.80
N GLN A 82 -26.58 21.24 13.58
CA GLN A 82 -28.01 21.14 13.24
C GLN A 82 -28.70 19.96 13.93
N ILE A 83 -28.01 18.83 14.08
CA ILE A 83 -28.53 17.62 14.75
C ILE A 83 -28.27 17.60 16.26
N GLY A 84 -27.60 18.62 16.79
CA GLY A 84 -27.37 18.79 18.23
C GLY A 84 -26.35 17.80 18.83
N ILE A 85 -25.41 17.28 18.03
CA ILE A 85 -24.33 16.42 18.55
C ILE A 85 -23.22 17.31 19.12
N PRO A 86 -22.89 17.20 20.42
CA PRO A 86 -21.81 17.97 21.02
C PRO A 86 -20.44 17.43 20.57
N TYR A 87 -19.50 18.33 20.36
CA TYR A 87 -18.10 18.01 20.08
C TYR A 87 -17.17 19.07 20.65
N LYS A 88 -15.91 18.72 20.78
CA LYS A 88 -14.81 19.61 21.16
C LYS A 88 -13.87 19.78 19.97
N VAL A 89 -13.56 21.01 19.60
CA VAL A 89 -12.51 21.28 18.59
C VAL A 89 -11.14 21.07 19.22
N VAL A 90 -10.36 20.16 18.64
CA VAL A 90 -8.98 19.86 19.05
C VAL A 90 -7.99 20.63 18.17
N ILE A 91 -8.25 20.66 16.86
CA ILE A 91 -7.49 21.45 15.89
C ILE A 91 -8.49 22.21 15.02
N ASP A 92 -8.44 23.53 15.05
CA ASP A 92 -9.40 24.36 14.32
C ASP A 92 -9.19 24.30 12.81
N ASN A 93 -7.96 24.38 12.34
CA ASN A 93 -7.60 24.26 10.92
C ASN A 93 -6.49 23.23 10.73
N VAL A 94 -6.85 22.04 10.25
CA VAL A 94 -5.89 20.94 10.09
C VAL A 94 -4.86 21.20 9.00
N THR A 95 -5.22 21.93 7.92
CA THR A 95 -4.24 22.30 6.89
C THR A 95 -3.17 23.22 7.45
N GLU A 96 -3.56 24.27 8.18
CA GLU A 96 -2.60 25.15 8.84
C GLU A 96 -1.75 24.40 9.87
N PHE A 97 -2.36 23.49 10.63
CA PHE A 97 -1.63 22.64 11.56
C PHE A 97 -0.54 21.82 10.86
N TYR A 98 -0.84 21.15 9.75
CA TYR A 98 0.15 20.35 9.02
C TYR A 98 1.28 21.22 8.46
N VAL A 99 0.96 22.38 7.88
CA VAL A 99 1.96 23.32 7.35
C VAL A 99 2.87 23.84 8.48
N GLU A 100 2.30 24.25 9.60
CA GLU A 100 3.07 24.78 10.74
C GLU A 100 3.89 23.70 11.45
N ARG A 101 3.35 22.48 11.59
CA ARG A 101 4.10 21.33 12.11
C ARG A 101 5.34 21.10 11.26
N ASN A 102 5.18 21.08 9.94
CA ASN A 102 6.28 20.84 9.02
C ASN A 102 7.35 21.95 9.07
N ARG A 103 6.93 23.22 9.22
CA ARG A 103 7.85 24.37 9.36
C ARG A 103 8.72 24.32 10.62
N LYS A 104 8.19 23.74 11.70
CA LYS A 104 8.86 23.71 13.02
C LYS A 104 9.87 22.57 13.17
N GLN A 105 9.84 21.58 12.28
CA GLN A 105 10.71 20.41 12.40
C GLN A 105 12.16 20.70 11.96
N SER A 106 13.10 20.10 12.69
CA SER A 106 14.53 20.12 12.35
C SER A 106 14.82 19.16 11.21
N LYS A 107 15.79 19.48 10.34
CA LYS A 107 16.20 18.63 9.20
C LYS A 107 16.94 17.34 9.59
N ASN A 108 16.93 16.97 10.86
CA ASN A 108 17.52 15.72 11.32
C ASN A 108 16.54 14.56 11.04
N ILE A 109 16.67 13.99 9.84
CA ILE A 109 15.94 12.78 9.45
C ILE A 109 16.59 11.61 10.20
N GLN A 110 15.82 10.91 11.03
CA GLN A 110 16.27 9.65 11.61
C GLN A 110 16.09 8.57 10.54
N ASN A 111 17.17 7.90 10.13
CA ASN A 111 17.06 6.73 9.27
C ASN A 111 16.86 5.50 10.14
N ILE A 112 16.04 4.55 9.69
CA ILE A 112 16.13 3.18 10.18
C ILE A 112 17.39 2.58 9.53
N ASP A 113 18.44 2.35 10.32
CA ASP A 113 19.81 2.06 9.83
C ASP A 113 19.89 0.82 8.92
N ASP A 114 18.92 -0.10 8.98
CA ASP A 114 18.93 -1.37 8.23
C ASP A 114 18.46 -1.25 6.77
N ILE A 115 17.71 -0.21 6.41
CA ILE A 115 17.20 -0.02 5.04
C ILE A 115 17.75 1.28 4.47
N PRO A 116 18.73 1.27 3.55
CA PRO A 116 19.31 2.50 3.03
C PRO A 116 18.28 3.30 2.22
N VAL A 117 18.35 4.63 2.33
CA VAL A 117 17.60 5.54 1.44
C VAL A 117 18.17 5.41 0.02
N PRO A 118 17.35 5.06 -1.00
CA PRO A 118 17.83 4.97 -2.37
C PRO A 118 18.39 6.30 -2.87
N ALA A 119 19.50 6.25 -3.61
CA ALA A 119 20.22 7.42 -4.11
C ALA A 119 19.40 8.26 -5.12
N GLY A 120 18.49 7.62 -5.85
CA GLY A 120 17.56 8.25 -6.78
C GLY A 120 16.30 8.83 -6.13
N PHE A 121 16.02 8.47 -4.87
CA PHE A 121 14.86 8.98 -4.14
C PHE A 121 15.13 10.36 -3.52
N SER A 122 14.13 11.23 -3.57
CA SER A 122 14.18 12.54 -2.92
C SER A 122 12.79 12.97 -2.46
N LEU A 123 12.74 13.70 -1.34
CA LEU A 123 11.53 14.37 -0.90
C LEU A 123 11.08 15.42 -1.93
N GLY A 124 9.76 15.56 -2.09
CA GLY A 124 9.17 16.48 -3.06
C GLY A 124 8.91 17.89 -2.51
N SER A 125 8.44 18.77 -3.39
CA SER A 125 8.27 20.20 -3.06
C SER A 125 6.98 20.54 -2.32
N MET A 126 6.03 19.60 -2.24
CA MET A 126 4.73 19.81 -1.58
C MET A 126 4.81 19.42 -0.10
N GLY A 127 5.60 20.17 0.67
CA GLY A 127 5.83 19.89 2.09
C GLY A 127 6.63 18.60 2.36
N GLY A 128 7.47 18.19 1.40
CA GLY A 128 8.22 16.92 1.46
C GLY A 128 7.65 15.83 0.57
N TYR A 129 6.42 15.99 0.06
CA TYR A 129 5.78 15.05 -0.85
C TYR A 129 5.93 15.46 -2.31
N CYS A 130 6.04 14.47 -3.21
CA CYS A 130 6.14 14.72 -4.65
C CYS A 130 4.82 15.22 -5.24
N THR A 131 4.84 16.38 -5.89
CA THR A 131 3.73 16.87 -6.72
C THR A 131 3.43 15.89 -7.86
N LEU A 132 2.25 15.99 -8.49
CA LEU A 132 1.89 15.12 -9.61
C LEU A 132 2.94 15.14 -10.73
N SER A 133 3.48 16.32 -11.06
CA SER A 133 4.57 16.45 -12.03
C SER A 133 5.87 15.78 -11.58
N GLN A 134 6.19 15.80 -10.29
CA GLN A 134 7.37 15.13 -9.75
C GLN A 134 7.20 13.60 -9.75
N ILE A 135 5.99 13.09 -9.49
CA ILE A 135 5.69 11.65 -9.65
C ILE A 135 6.05 11.21 -11.06
N TYR A 136 5.52 11.88 -12.09
CA TYR A 136 5.78 11.52 -13.49
C TYR A 136 7.26 11.67 -13.86
N MET A 137 7.94 12.68 -13.33
CA MET A 137 9.38 12.85 -13.52
C MET A 137 10.19 11.71 -12.90
N HIS A 138 9.80 11.20 -11.73
CA HIS A 138 10.45 10.04 -11.14
C HIS A 138 10.25 8.79 -12.01
N LEU A 139 9.04 8.54 -12.53
CA LEU A 139 8.80 7.41 -13.44
C LEU A 139 9.67 7.50 -14.71
N ASP A 140 9.75 8.68 -15.32
CA ASP A 140 10.59 8.91 -16.50
C ASP A 140 12.08 8.77 -16.18
N THR A 141 12.51 9.22 -14.99
CA THR A 141 13.90 9.09 -14.53
C THR A 141 14.27 7.64 -14.26
N MET A 142 13.38 6.87 -13.63
CA MET A 142 13.59 5.44 -13.37
C MET A 142 13.74 4.69 -14.69
N HIS A 143 12.84 4.89 -15.66
CA HIS A 143 12.97 4.25 -16.98
C HIS A 143 14.24 4.66 -17.72
N ALA A 144 14.62 5.94 -17.69
CA ALA A 144 15.85 6.40 -18.32
C ALA A 144 17.12 5.79 -17.70
N ARG A 145 17.11 5.47 -16.39
CA ARG A 145 18.26 4.89 -15.68
C ARG A 145 18.29 3.37 -15.72
N TYR A 146 17.12 2.73 -15.70
CA TYR A 146 16.96 1.28 -15.59
C TYR A 146 16.04 0.74 -16.69
N PRO A 147 16.28 1.04 -17.99
CA PRO A 147 15.34 0.69 -19.06
C PRO A 147 15.12 -0.82 -19.24
N GLN A 148 16.02 -1.65 -18.70
CA GLN A 148 15.89 -3.12 -18.71
C GLN A 148 15.10 -3.67 -17.51
N LEU A 149 14.77 -2.84 -16.52
CA LEU A 149 14.10 -3.29 -15.29
C LEU A 149 12.75 -2.60 -15.03
N ILE A 150 12.46 -1.49 -15.72
CA ILE A 150 11.19 -0.79 -15.60
C ILE A 150 10.70 -0.30 -16.96
N SER A 151 9.41 -0.49 -17.22
CA SER A 151 8.79 -0.04 -18.46
C SER A 151 8.71 1.47 -18.53
N ALA A 152 8.64 2.03 -19.74
CA ALA A 152 8.23 3.42 -19.89
C ALA A 152 6.81 3.57 -19.32
N LYS A 153 6.53 4.67 -18.59
CA LYS A 153 5.18 4.89 -18.04
C LYS A 153 4.14 4.82 -19.15
N GLN A 154 3.09 4.03 -18.94
CA GLN A 154 2.01 3.84 -19.90
C GLN A 154 0.71 4.39 -19.31
N SER A 155 -0.15 4.92 -20.16
CA SER A 155 -1.51 5.27 -19.75
C SER A 155 -2.26 4.01 -19.33
N LEU A 156 -2.99 4.09 -18.22
CA LEU A 156 -3.78 2.98 -17.67
C LEU A 156 -4.96 2.56 -18.56
N GLY A 157 -5.39 3.46 -19.44
CA GLY A 157 -6.40 3.18 -20.46
C GLY A 157 -6.43 4.27 -21.53
N SER A 158 -7.40 4.17 -22.43
CA SER A 158 -7.62 5.15 -23.50
C SER A 158 -8.39 6.39 -23.04
N GLN A 159 -8.99 6.34 -21.85
CA GLN A 159 -9.78 7.42 -21.26
C GLN A 159 -8.91 8.38 -20.44
N THR A 160 -9.46 9.54 -20.09
CA THR A 160 -8.86 10.49 -19.14
C THR A 160 -9.76 10.68 -17.94
N THR A 161 -9.23 11.26 -16.87
CA THR A 161 -10.03 11.82 -15.79
C THR A 161 -10.97 12.92 -16.30
N GLN A 162 -11.88 13.40 -15.45
CA GLN A 162 -12.83 14.44 -15.83
C GLN A 162 -12.14 15.77 -16.18
N GLN A 163 -10.98 16.06 -15.59
CA GLN A 163 -10.17 17.23 -15.95
C GLN A 163 -9.12 16.94 -17.04
N GLY A 164 -9.21 15.79 -17.71
CA GLY A 164 -8.37 15.46 -18.88
C GLY A 164 -6.98 14.92 -18.54
N ARG A 165 -6.72 14.46 -17.32
CA ARG A 165 -5.44 13.85 -16.92
C ARG A 165 -5.42 12.36 -17.23
N GLN A 166 -4.21 11.86 -17.49
CA GLN A 166 -3.95 10.44 -17.65
C GLN A 166 -3.61 9.83 -16.29
N LEU A 167 -4.04 8.59 -16.07
CA LEU A 167 -3.49 7.73 -15.02
C LEU A 167 -2.34 6.95 -15.64
N TYR A 168 -1.22 6.85 -14.94
CA TYR A 168 -0.05 6.13 -15.43
C TYR A 168 0.26 4.93 -14.55
N TRP A 169 0.78 3.89 -15.20
CA TRP A 169 1.37 2.74 -14.56
C TRP A 169 2.74 2.43 -15.16
N VAL A 170 3.51 1.63 -14.42
CA VAL A 170 4.78 1.03 -14.84
C VAL A 170 4.85 -0.40 -14.34
N LYS A 171 5.60 -1.25 -15.03
CA LYS A 171 5.95 -2.61 -14.60
C LYS A 171 7.43 -2.66 -14.30
N ILE A 172 7.80 -3.26 -13.17
CA ILE A 172 9.17 -3.64 -12.83
C ILE A 172 9.28 -5.16 -12.92
N SER A 173 10.15 -5.65 -13.82
CA SER A 173 10.57 -7.05 -14.01
C SER A 173 11.90 -7.08 -14.76
N ASP A 174 12.53 -8.25 -14.93
CA ASP A 174 13.72 -8.42 -15.77
C ASP A 174 13.44 -8.25 -17.28
N HIS A 175 12.18 -8.38 -17.71
CA HIS A 175 11.73 -8.04 -19.05
C HIS A 175 10.50 -7.10 -19.05
N PRO A 176 10.70 -5.82 -18.72
CA PRO A 176 9.61 -4.89 -18.44
C PRO A 176 8.70 -4.57 -19.64
N ASP A 177 9.17 -4.82 -20.87
CA ASP A 177 8.43 -4.54 -22.11
C ASP A 177 7.81 -5.79 -22.76
N MET A 178 7.96 -6.97 -22.15
CA MET A 178 7.41 -8.24 -22.65
C MET A 178 6.27 -8.74 -21.76
N ALA A 179 5.39 -9.55 -22.33
CA ALA A 179 4.40 -10.27 -21.55
C ALA A 179 5.00 -11.60 -21.09
N GLU A 180 4.99 -11.84 -19.79
CA GLU A 180 5.62 -13.01 -19.18
C GLU A 180 4.55 -13.92 -18.55
N SER A 181 4.90 -15.19 -18.35
CA SER A 181 4.04 -16.15 -17.64
C SER A 181 4.40 -16.21 -16.17
N GLU A 182 4.56 -15.03 -15.57
CA GLU A 182 4.95 -14.85 -14.17
C GLU A 182 3.77 -14.36 -13.34
N ASN A 183 3.91 -14.50 -12.02
CA ASN A 183 2.93 -13.92 -11.10
C ASN A 183 2.95 -12.40 -11.19
N ARG A 184 1.77 -11.81 -11.07
CA ARG A 184 1.59 -10.35 -11.13
C ARG A 184 1.13 -9.82 -9.79
N ILE A 185 1.82 -8.79 -9.32
CA ILE A 185 1.52 -8.09 -8.07
C ILE A 185 1.19 -6.63 -8.39
N LEU A 186 0.18 -6.07 -7.74
CA LEU A 186 -0.22 -4.69 -7.97
C LEU A 186 -0.07 -3.86 -6.69
N PHE A 187 0.57 -2.70 -6.84
CA PHE A 187 0.61 -1.65 -5.84
C PHE A 187 -0.09 -0.41 -6.36
N THR A 188 -1.06 0.11 -5.61
CA THR A 188 -1.77 1.36 -5.94
C THR A 188 -1.69 2.33 -4.77
N ALA A 189 -1.82 3.64 -5.06
CA ALA A 189 -1.87 4.69 -4.05
C ALA A 189 -2.70 5.89 -4.53
N LEU A 190 -3.03 6.76 -3.58
CA LEU A 190 -3.78 7.99 -3.82
C LEU A 190 -5.14 7.73 -4.47
N HIS A 191 -5.88 6.72 -4.02
CA HIS A 191 -7.33 6.70 -4.21
C HIS A 191 -7.96 7.93 -3.57
N HIS A 192 -7.52 8.26 -2.35
CA HIS A 192 -7.81 9.52 -1.69
C HIS A 192 -6.67 10.51 -1.89
N ALA A 193 -7.01 11.71 -2.35
CA ALA A 193 -6.03 12.72 -2.72
C ALA A 193 -5.26 13.35 -1.54
N ARG A 194 -5.71 13.13 -0.30
CA ARG A 194 -5.09 13.70 0.90
C ARG A 194 -4.06 12.79 1.56
N GLU A 195 -3.75 11.63 0.97
CA GLU A 195 -2.95 10.55 1.59
C GLU A 195 -1.62 10.31 0.85
N PRO A 196 -0.75 11.33 0.72
CA PRO A 196 0.44 11.26 -0.15
C PRO A 196 1.53 10.30 0.33
N ILE A 197 1.52 9.88 1.60
CA ILE A 197 2.52 8.95 2.11
C ILE A 197 2.47 7.58 1.41
N GLY A 198 1.29 7.13 1.00
CA GLY A 198 1.12 5.91 0.22
C GLY A 198 1.84 5.96 -1.13
N MET A 199 1.78 7.11 -1.82
CA MET A 199 2.52 7.34 -3.07
C MET A 199 4.02 7.51 -2.81
N GLN A 200 4.39 8.22 -1.74
CA GLN A 200 5.78 8.51 -1.45
C GLN A 200 6.58 7.25 -1.12
N GLN A 201 6.02 6.34 -0.31
CA GLN A 201 6.67 5.05 -0.06
C GLN A 201 6.74 4.18 -1.31
N MET A 202 5.77 4.29 -2.22
CA MET A 202 5.77 3.53 -3.46
C MET A 202 6.95 3.95 -4.34
N LEU A 203 7.15 5.26 -4.50
CA LEU A 203 8.32 5.79 -5.23
C LEU A 203 9.64 5.37 -4.56
N PHE A 204 9.70 5.38 -3.23
CA PHE A 204 10.86 4.88 -2.47
C PHE A 204 11.13 3.41 -2.78
N PHE A 205 10.10 2.57 -2.68
CA PHE A 205 10.21 1.12 -2.90
C PHE A 205 10.62 0.79 -4.33
N MET A 206 10.10 1.50 -5.32
CA MET A 206 10.52 1.35 -6.72
C MET A 206 12.01 1.65 -6.91
N TYR A 207 12.54 2.75 -6.35
CA TYR A 207 13.98 3.01 -6.39
C TYR A 207 14.77 1.94 -5.64
N TYR A 208 14.26 1.47 -4.49
CA TYR A 208 14.90 0.43 -3.70
C TYR A 208 15.05 -0.87 -4.50
N LEU A 209 14.02 -1.30 -5.24
CA LEU A 209 14.10 -2.46 -6.13
C LEU A 209 15.15 -2.24 -7.25
N LEU A 210 15.05 -1.11 -7.97
CA LEU A 210 15.88 -0.85 -9.15
C LEU A 210 17.37 -0.67 -8.80
N GLU A 211 17.69 0.01 -7.70
CA GLU A 211 19.07 0.28 -7.29
C GLU A 211 19.78 -0.92 -6.67
N ASN A 212 19.01 -1.91 -6.21
CA ASN A 212 19.57 -3.10 -5.55
C ASN A 212 19.48 -4.37 -6.41
N TYR A 213 18.99 -4.29 -7.66
CA TYR A 213 18.90 -5.46 -8.55
C TYR A 213 20.25 -6.15 -8.76
N ASP A 214 21.33 -5.41 -9.00
CA ASP A 214 22.66 -5.99 -9.26
C ASP A 214 23.43 -6.38 -7.97
N SER A 215 23.06 -5.81 -6.83
CA SER A 215 23.84 -5.90 -5.58
C SER A 215 23.19 -6.79 -4.52
N ASN A 216 21.89 -7.05 -4.62
CA ASN A 216 21.13 -7.86 -3.68
C ASN A 216 20.49 -9.04 -4.43
N SER A 217 21.03 -10.25 -4.20
CA SER A 217 20.57 -11.47 -4.87
C SER A 217 19.09 -11.80 -4.61
N TYR A 218 18.54 -11.39 -3.46
CA TYR A 218 17.13 -11.58 -3.17
C TYR A 218 16.25 -10.68 -4.05
N ILE A 219 16.64 -9.42 -4.25
CA ILE A 219 15.91 -8.48 -5.11
C ILE A 219 16.09 -8.87 -6.58
N HIS A 220 17.30 -9.26 -6.98
CA HIS A 220 17.58 -9.82 -8.31
C HIS A 220 16.60 -10.93 -8.67
N GLN A 221 16.57 -11.98 -7.83
CA GLN A 221 15.72 -13.13 -8.03
C GLN A 221 14.23 -12.79 -8.01
N LEU A 222 13.83 -11.78 -7.24
CA LEU A 222 12.45 -11.35 -7.14
C LEU A 222 11.97 -10.64 -8.42
N LEU A 223 12.83 -9.86 -9.07
CA LEU A 223 12.52 -9.22 -10.36
C LEU A 223 12.63 -10.17 -11.55
N ASP A 224 13.45 -11.21 -11.45
CA ASP A 224 13.62 -12.27 -12.47
C ASP A 224 12.47 -13.30 -12.50
N THR A 225 11.51 -13.23 -11.55
CA THR A 225 10.45 -14.24 -11.43
C THR A 225 9.07 -13.65 -11.15
N THR A 226 8.93 -12.33 -11.16
CA THR A 226 7.67 -11.67 -10.83
C THR A 226 7.51 -10.35 -11.59
N GLU A 227 6.31 -10.14 -12.14
CA GLU A 227 5.91 -8.87 -12.72
C GLU A 227 5.25 -7.97 -11.65
N ILE A 228 5.89 -6.85 -11.31
CA ILE A 228 5.38 -5.94 -10.28
C ILE A 228 4.85 -4.66 -10.91
N PHE A 229 3.56 -4.41 -10.77
CA PHE A 229 2.87 -3.26 -11.35
C PHE A 229 2.63 -2.17 -10.31
N PHE A 230 2.84 -0.92 -10.71
CA PHE A 230 2.70 0.25 -9.86
C PHE A 230 1.77 1.28 -10.49
N ILE A 231 0.78 1.74 -9.72
CA ILE A 231 -0.11 2.87 -10.05
C ILE A 231 0.02 3.91 -8.92
N PRO A 232 0.99 4.84 -9.02
CA PRO A 232 1.32 5.74 -7.91
C PRO A 232 0.28 6.83 -7.65
N CYS A 233 -0.65 7.06 -8.59
CA CYS A 233 -1.70 8.06 -8.41
C CYS A 233 -2.99 7.66 -9.13
N VAL A 234 -3.94 7.08 -8.39
CA VAL A 234 -5.28 6.76 -8.89
C VAL A 234 -6.15 8.00 -9.06
N ASN A 235 -5.96 9.02 -8.22
CA ASN A 235 -6.73 10.27 -8.22
C ASN A 235 -5.89 11.51 -8.59
N PRO A 236 -5.43 11.65 -9.84
CA PRO A 236 -4.55 12.77 -10.22
C PRO A 236 -5.26 14.12 -10.18
N ASP A 237 -6.58 14.17 -10.42
CA ASP A 237 -7.34 15.43 -10.37
C ASP A 237 -7.49 15.94 -8.92
N GLY A 238 -7.84 15.06 -7.98
CA GLY A 238 -7.93 15.42 -6.56
C GLY A 238 -6.56 15.78 -6.00
N TYR A 239 -5.52 15.03 -6.36
CA TYR A 239 -4.16 15.28 -5.86
C TYR A 239 -3.61 16.62 -6.34
N GLU A 240 -3.79 16.93 -7.63
CA GLU A 240 -3.37 18.21 -8.18
C GLU A 240 -4.21 19.38 -7.62
N PHE A 241 -5.50 19.16 -7.30
CA PHE A 241 -6.29 20.16 -6.58
C PHE A 241 -5.69 20.48 -5.20
N ASN A 242 -5.29 19.47 -4.43
CA ASN A 242 -4.59 19.67 -3.15
C ASN A 242 -3.28 20.44 -3.32
N HIS A 243 -2.50 20.16 -4.35
CA HIS A 243 -1.29 20.90 -4.69
C HIS A 243 -1.57 22.38 -5.00
N GLN A 244 -2.64 22.67 -5.73
CA GLN A 244 -3.01 24.04 -6.10
C GLN A 244 -3.48 24.88 -4.91
N VAL A 245 -4.27 24.30 -4.00
CA VAL A 245 -4.81 25.04 -2.85
C VAL A 245 -3.84 25.05 -1.65
N SER A 246 -2.96 24.06 -1.54
CA SER A 246 -2.00 23.89 -0.44
C SER A 246 -0.59 23.51 -0.96
N PRO A 247 0.11 24.41 -1.67
CA PRO A 247 1.37 24.08 -2.36
C PRO A 247 2.52 23.68 -1.42
N ASN A 248 2.41 23.99 -0.12
CA ASN A 248 3.39 23.61 0.90
C ASN A 248 2.97 22.34 1.69
N GLY A 249 2.01 21.56 1.18
CA GLY A 249 1.44 20.39 1.86
C GLY A 249 0.22 20.72 2.72
N GLY A 250 -0.45 19.68 3.21
CA GLY A 250 -1.64 19.79 4.08
C GLY A 250 -2.97 19.93 3.35
N GLY A 251 -3.02 19.62 2.05
CA GLY A 251 -4.27 19.62 1.28
C GLY A 251 -5.22 18.49 1.74
N MET A 252 -6.47 18.83 2.02
CA MET A 252 -7.42 17.93 2.70
C MET A 252 -8.52 17.37 1.80
N TRP A 253 -8.50 17.68 0.50
CA TRP A 253 -9.46 17.11 -0.43
C TRP A 253 -9.24 15.60 -0.57
N ARG A 254 -10.31 14.82 -0.42
CA ARG A 254 -10.29 13.36 -0.47
C ARG A 254 -10.66 12.80 -1.84
N LYS A 255 -11.83 13.20 -2.35
CA LYS A 255 -12.51 12.62 -3.53
C LYS A 255 -11.81 12.92 -4.86
N ASN A 256 -12.31 12.43 -5.99
CA ASN A 256 -11.93 12.97 -7.29
C ASN A 256 -12.52 14.39 -7.51
N ARG A 257 -12.44 14.92 -8.73
CA ARG A 257 -12.93 16.28 -9.06
C ARG A 257 -14.13 16.32 -9.99
N ARG A 258 -14.95 15.26 -9.99
CA ARG A 258 -16.23 15.23 -10.72
C ARG A 258 -17.11 16.43 -10.35
N GLU A 259 -17.67 17.13 -11.33
CA GLU A 259 -18.76 18.07 -11.05
C GLU A 259 -20.09 17.30 -10.96
N ASN A 260 -20.75 17.38 -9.80
CA ASN A 260 -22.02 16.70 -9.57
C ASN A 260 -23.21 17.61 -9.93
N PRO A 261 -24.41 17.04 -10.21
CA PRO A 261 -25.59 17.84 -10.58
C PRO A 261 -26.03 18.89 -9.56
N ASP A 262 -25.65 18.74 -8.29
CA ASP A 262 -25.93 19.70 -7.21
C ASP A 262 -24.83 20.78 -7.05
N ASN A 263 -23.88 20.83 -7.98
CA ASN A 263 -22.67 21.67 -7.94
C ASN A 263 -21.67 21.33 -6.82
N SER A 264 -21.89 20.22 -6.09
CA SER A 264 -20.82 19.64 -5.28
C SER A 264 -19.76 19.00 -6.18
N TYR A 265 -18.59 18.72 -5.61
CA TYR A 265 -17.51 18.09 -6.35
C TYR A 265 -17.14 16.74 -5.74
N GLY A 266 -16.75 15.83 -6.62
CA GLY A 266 -16.07 14.59 -6.32
C GLY A 266 -16.97 13.43 -5.97
N VAL A 267 -16.48 12.24 -6.31
CA VAL A 267 -16.89 10.92 -5.85
C VAL A 267 -15.73 10.30 -5.09
N ASP A 268 -16.02 9.61 -3.99
CA ASP A 268 -15.04 8.80 -3.29
C ASP A 268 -14.70 7.59 -4.15
N LEU A 269 -13.47 7.57 -4.67
CA LEU A 269 -13.00 6.53 -5.57
C LEU A 269 -12.99 5.15 -4.89
N ASN A 270 -12.74 5.08 -3.58
CA ASN A 270 -12.78 3.84 -2.81
C ASN A 270 -14.19 3.50 -2.28
N ARG A 271 -15.24 4.12 -2.85
CA ARG A 271 -16.65 3.73 -2.69
C ARG A 271 -17.34 3.47 -4.03
N ASN A 272 -16.59 3.50 -5.15
CA ASN A 272 -17.12 3.42 -6.51
C ASN A 272 -16.86 2.08 -7.22
N TYR A 273 -16.20 1.11 -6.57
CA TYR A 273 -16.02 -0.24 -7.13
C TYR A 273 -17.33 -1.03 -7.10
N GLY A 274 -17.45 -2.05 -7.97
CA GLY A 274 -18.73 -2.72 -8.23
C GLY A 274 -19.14 -3.84 -7.27
N TYR A 275 -18.28 -4.27 -6.35
CA TYR A 275 -18.67 -5.31 -5.38
C TYR A 275 -19.39 -4.71 -4.18
N MET A 276 -20.60 -5.19 -3.92
CA MET A 276 -21.50 -4.68 -2.87
C MET A 276 -21.67 -3.15 -2.89
N TRP A 277 -21.55 -2.54 -4.07
CA TRP A 277 -21.69 -1.09 -4.24
C TRP A 277 -23.07 -0.60 -3.78
N GLY A 278 -23.09 0.35 -2.84
CA GLY A 278 -24.34 0.95 -2.37
C GLY A 278 -25.34 -0.06 -1.82
N CYS A 279 -24.87 -1.20 -1.28
CA CYS A 279 -25.71 -2.26 -0.73
C CYS A 279 -26.63 -1.76 0.40
N ASN A 280 -26.21 -0.70 1.09
CA ASN A 280 -26.99 0.07 2.05
C ASN A 280 -26.41 1.50 2.15
N ASN A 281 -26.87 2.29 3.13
CA ASN A 281 -26.37 3.64 3.41
C ASN A 281 -25.42 3.74 4.61
N LEU A 282 -24.73 2.64 4.92
CA LEU A 282 -23.67 2.57 5.93
C LEU A 282 -22.33 2.33 5.23
N GLY A 283 -21.32 3.13 5.57
CA GLY A 283 -19.98 3.03 4.98
C GLY A 283 -19.80 3.68 3.61
N SER A 284 -20.87 4.20 3.02
CA SER A 284 -20.84 5.09 1.85
C SER A 284 -22.13 5.90 1.82
N SER A 285 -22.17 7.00 1.06
CA SER A 285 -23.34 7.90 1.00
C SER A 285 -23.87 8.07 -0.43
N PRO A 286 -25.19 8.16 -0.65
CA PRO A 286 -25.78 8.54 -1.93
C PRO A 286 -25.84 10.07 -2.14
N VAL A 287 -25.45 10.85 -1.14
CA VAL A 287 -25.52 12.33 -1.16
C VAL A 287 -24.25 12.90 -1.82
N PRO A 288 -24.33 13.62 -2.95
CA PRO A 288 -23.14 14.07 -3.68
C PRO A 288 -22.17 14.94 -2.88
N SER A 289 -22.70 15.75 -1.96
CA SER A 289 -21.91 16.60 -1.08
C SER A 289 -21.21 15.86 0.08
N SER A 290 -21.37 14.54 0.21
CA SER A 290 -20.70 13.74 1.25
C SER A 290 -19.25 13.45 0.86
N GLU A 291 -18.35 13.39 1.84
CA GLU A 291 -16.96 12.96 1.65
C GLU A 291 -16.86 11.48 1.24
N ILE A 292 -17.85 10.66 1.60
CA ILE A 292 -17.97 9.24 1.22
C ILE A 292 -19.03 9.02 0.13
N TYR A 293 -19.24 10.01 -0.73
CA TYR A 293 -20.20 9.89 -1.84
C TYR A 293 -19.78 8.78 -2.81
N ARG A 294 -20.61 7.74 -2.95
CA ARG A 294 -20.32 6.53 -3.74
C ARG A 294 -20.44 6.69 -5.26
N GLY A 295 -20.88 7.86 -5.73
CA GLY A 295 -21.21 8.11 -7.13
C GLY A 295 -22.65 7.73 -7.51
N PRO A 296 -23.07 8.01 -8.76
CA PRO A 296 -24.41 7.71 -9.25
C PRO A 296 -24.65 6.21 -9.55
N PHE A 297 -23.60 5.45 -9.84
CA PHE A 297 -23.61 4.00 -10.08
C PHE A 297 -22.20 3.43 -9.88
N ALA A 298 -22.07 2.12 -9.70
CA ALA A 298 -20.78 1.43 -9.64
C ALA A 298 -19.95 1.68 -10.91
N PHE A 299 -18.66 1.98 -10.76
CA PHE A 299 -17.76 2.35 -11.85
C PHE A 299 -18.24 3.58 -12.63
N SER A 300 -18.87 4.55 -11.97
CA SER A 300 -19.24 5.83 -12.59
C SER A 300 -18.05 6.72 -12.90
N GLU A 301 -16.92 6.51 -12.21
CA GLU A 301 -15.73 7.35 -12.33
C GLU A 301 -14.73 6.76 -13.34
N PRO A 302 -14.23 7.57 -14.29
CA PRO A 302 -13.28 7.09 -15.31
C PRO A 302 -12.00 6.52 -14.67
N GLU A 303 -11.56 7.06 -13.54
CA GLU A 303 -10.42 6.55 -12.77
C GLU A 303 -10.60 5.08 -12.39
N ILE A 304 -11.77 4.71 -11.85
CA ILE A 304 -12.07 3.35 -11.41
C ILE A 304 -12.43 2.44 -12.58
N GLN A 305 -13.03 2.97 -13.66
CA GLN A 305 -13.18 2.21 -14.90
C GLN A 305 -11.83 1.76 -15.47
N MET A 306 -10.83 2.66 -15.49
CA MET A 306 -9.48 2.31 -15.96
C MET A 306 -8.82 1.27 -15.06
N ILE A 307 -8.96 1.36 -13.73
CA ILE A 307 -8.45 0.32 -12.80
C ILE A 307 -9.14 -1.03 -13.06
N ARG A 308 -10.47 -1.02 -13.21
CA ARG A 308 -11.25 -2.22 -13.52
C ARG A 308 -10.76 -2.89 -14.80
N ASP A 309 -10.65 -2.12 -15.87
CA ASP A 309 -10.27 -2.62 -17.18
C ASP A 309 -8.81 -3.09 -17.19
N PHE A 310 -7.93 -2.41 -16.45
CA PHE A 310 -6.54 -2.81 -16.28
C PHE A 310 -6.41 -4.14 -15.54
N ALA A 311 -7.10 -4.30 -14.40
CA ALA A 311 -7.12 -5.57 -13.69
C ALA A 311 -7.79 -6.69 -14.51
N GLN A 312 -8.71 -6.35 -15.43
CA GLN A 312 -9.27 -7.30 -16.39
C GLN A 312 -8.27 -7.81 -17.45
N LEU A 313 -7.18 -7.08 -17.65
CA LEU A 313 -6.11 -7.45 -18.59
C LEU A 313 -4.92 -8.11 -17.89
N HIS A 314 -4.85 -7.99 -16.57
CA HIS A 314 -3.74 -8.47 -15.76
C HIS A 314 -4.30 -9.29 -14.59
N ASP A 315 -4.15 -10.60 -14.66
CA ASP A 315 -4.52 -11.50 -13.55
C ASP A 315 -3.52 -11.32 -12.39
N PHE A 316 -3.90 -10.49 -11.41
CA PHE A 316 -3.11 -10.23 -10.21
C PHE A 316 -3.41 -11.28 -9.13
N SER A 317 -2.37 -11.83 -8.51
CA SER A 317 -2.54 -12.75 -7.37
C SER A 317 -2.70 -12.00 -6.05
N LEU A 318 -2.02 -10.87 -5.89
CA LEU A 318 -2.04 -10.03 -4.69
C LEU A 318 -2.01 -8.54 -5.04
N VAL A 319 -2.76 -7.74 -4.27
CA VAL A 319 -2.90 -6.29 -4.46
C VAL A 319 -2.71 -5.56 -3.15
N PHE A 320 -1.90 -4.50 -3.14
CA PHE A 320 -1.80 -3.53 -2.05
C PHE A 320 -2.38 -2.19 -2.48
N ASN A 321 -3.41 -1.71 -1.77
CA ASN A 321 -4.00 -0.39 -1.96
C ASN A 321 -3.55 0.52 -0.82
N TYR A 322 -2.55 1.37 -1.07
CA TYR A 322 -1.96 2.21 -0.04
C TYR A 322 -2.83 3.42 0.31
N HIS A 323 -3.13 3.53 1.60
CA HIS A 323 -3.92 4.58 2.22
C HIS A 323 -3.17 5.20 3.41
N ALA A 324 -3.76 6.24 4.01
CA ALA A 324 -3.36 6.78 5.30
C ALA A 324 -4.57 7.39 6.02
N TYR A 325 -4.69 7.31 7.33
CA TYR A 325 -3.75 6.81 8.34
C TYR A 325 -4.50 5.93 9.32
N SER A 326 -3.78 5.09 10.07
CA SER A 326 -4.26 4.36 11.26
C SER A 326 -3.20 3.40 11.82
N ASN A 327 -2.10 3.18 11.10
CA ASN A 327 -1.10 2.15 11.38
C ASN A 327 -1.75 0.77 11.43
N THR A 328 -2.47 0.44 10.36
CA THR A 328 -3.21 -0.82 10.21
C THR A 328 -2.98 -1.48 8.86
N LEU A 329 -3.08 -2.81 8.80
CA LEU A 329 -3.16 -3.58 7.56
C LEU A 329 -4.55 -4.22 7.47
N LEU A 330 -5.40 -3.64 6.63
CA LEU A 330 -6.79 -4.07 6.45
C LEU A 330 -6.91 -5.08 5.31
N TYR A 331 -7.96 -5.89 5.37
CA TYR A 331 -8.35 -6.78 4.28
C TYR A 331 -9.88 -7.00 4.29
N PRO A 332 -10.46 -7.72 3.30
CA PRO A 332 -11.89 -8.00 3.27
C PRO A 332 -12.42 -8.76 4.50
N TRP A 333 -13.66 -8.52 4.94
CA TRP A 333 -14.63 -7.64 4.30
C TRP A 333 -14.61 -6.22 4.85
N GLY A 334 -14.89 -5.25 3.97
CA GLY A 334 -15.29 -3.91 4.35
C GLY A 334 -16.80 -3.75 4.52
N PHE A 335 -17.62 -4.38 3.66
CA PHE A 335 -19.05 -4.05 3.58
C PHE A 335 -19.94 -4.67 4.66
N ILE A 336 -19.43 -5.63 5.42
CA ILE A 336 -20.16 -6.39 6.45
C ILE A 336 -19.25 -6.72 7.64
N GLU A 337 -19.81 -6.77 8.85
CA GLU A 337 -19.13 -7.24 10.07
C GLU A 337 -19.04 -8.78 10.10
N ASP A 338 -18.35 -9.33 9.11
CA ASP A 338 -18.07 -10.77 8.99
C ASP A 338 -16.71 -10.96 8.31
N THR A 339 -16.25 -12.20 8.25
CA THR A 339 -14.98 -12.59 7.64
C THR A 339 -15.20 -13.30 6.30
N THR A 340 -14.19 -13.33 5.45
CA THR A 340 -14.25 -14.10 4.20
C THR A 340 -14.21 -15.61 4.49
N SER A 341 -14.66 -16.44 3.55
CA SER A 341 -14.49 -17.90 3.63
C SER A 341 -13.02 -18.31 3.71
N GLU A 342 -12.11 -17.45 3.24
CA GLU A 342 -10.66 -17.65 3.22
C GLU A 342 -9.95 -16.76 4.26
N ASN A 343 -10.65 -16.36 5.31
CA ASN A 343 -10.10 -15.49 6.35
C ASN A 343 -8.83 -16.06 6.99
N ASN A 344 -8.67 -17.39 7.03
CA ASN A 344 -7.44 -18.00 7.50
C ASN A 344 -6.22 -17.61 6.65
N ILE A 345 -6.38 -17.46 5.32
CA ILE A 345 -5.32 -17.01 4.41
C ILE A 345 -4.98 -15.55 4.72
N PHE A 346 -5.98 -14.67 4.71
CA PHE A 346 -5.79 -13.26 5.06
C PHE A 346 -5.12 -13.07 6.42
N LYS A 347 -5.59 -13.78 7.46
CA LYS A 347 -5.03 -13.69 8.81
C LYS A 347 -3.56 -14.15 8.87
N ASN A 348 -3.21 -15.26 8.22
CA ASN A 348 -1.82 -15.74 8.20
C ASN A 348 -0.92 -14.77 7.41
N PHE A 349 -1.40 -14.24 6.28
CA PHE A 349 -0.64 -13.30 5.47
C PHE A 349 -0.44 -11.99 6.22
N ALA A 350 -1.51 -11.43 6.77
CA ALA A 350 -1.46 -10.21 7.54
C ALA A 350 -0.53 -10.33 8.76
N PHE A 351 -0.60 -11.43 9.51
CA PHE A 351 0.33 -11.71 10.60
C PHE A 351 1.80 -11.60 10.17
N LYS A 352 2.16 -12.19 9.02
CA LYS A 352 3.53 -12.10 8.50
C LYS A 352 3.87 -10.72 7.97
N LEU A 353 2.95 -10.09 7.25
CA LEU A 353 3.10 -8.75 6.68
C LEU A 353 3.20 -7.65 7.74
N THR A 354 2.87 -7.92 9.00
CA THR A 354 2.99 -6.97 10.11
C THR A 354 4.06 -7.36 11.14
N ASP A 355 4.77 -8.47 10.95
CA ASP A 355 5.72 -9.00 11.94
C ASP A 355 6.89 -8.03 12.22
N TYR A 356 7.28 -7.23 11.22
CA TYR A 356 8.42 -6.32 11.32
C TYR A 356 8.09 -4.96 11.97
N ASN A 357 6.81 -4.51 11.95
CA ASN A 357 6.41 -3.20 12.48
C ASN A 357 5.28 -3.25 13.52
N ALA A 358 4.81 -4.45 13.88
CA ALA A 358 3.73 -4.69 14.85
C ALA A 358 2.45 -3.89 14.56
N CYS A 359 2.20 -3.60 13.28
CA CYS A 359 0.98 -2.95 12.80
C CYS A 359 -0.26 -3.83 13.08
N ALA A 360 -1.37 -3.22 13.50
CA ALA A 360 -2.60 -3.99 13.77
C ALA A 360 -3.25 -4.44 12.46
N TYR A 361 -3.86 -5.62 12.42
CA TYR A 361 -4.45 -6.15 11.18
C TYR A 361 -5.76 -6.90 11.39
N GLY A 362 -6.57 -6.99 10.34
CA GLY A 362 -7.93 -7.53 10.43
C GLY A 362 -8.84 -7.11 9.27
N PRO A 363 -10.07 -7.67 9.23
CA PRO A 363 -11.09 -7.20 8.31
C PRO A 363 -11.40 -5.71 8.53
N ALA A 364 -11.48 -4.92 7.46
CA ALA A 364 -11.71 -3.48 7.53
C ALA A 364 -12.93 -3.12 8.39
N SER A 365 -14.03 -3.87 8.25
CA SER A 365 -15.27 -3.66 9.01
C SER A 365 -15.16 -3.89 10.51
N LEU A 366 -14.32 -4.84 10.93
CA LEU A 366 -14.14 -5.22 12.33
C LEU A 366 -13.05 -4.41 13.02
N MET A 367 -12.09 -3.89 12.24
CA MET A 367 -11.02 -3.05 12.76
C MET A 367 -11.44 -1.60 12.89
N LEU A 368 -12.07 -1.05 11.85
CA LEU A 368 -12.36 0.36 11.76
C LEU A 368 -13.86 0.60 11.66
N TYR A 369 -14.44 0.35 10.49
CA TYR A 369 -15.83 0.69 10.16
C TYR A 369 -16.26 0.02 8.86
N LEU A 370 -17.57 -0.06 8.67
CA LEU A 370 -18.15 -0.55 7.42
C LEU A 370 -17.80 0.36 6.24
N VAL A 371 -17.45 -0.23 5.10
CA VAL A 371 -17.23 0.43 3.80
C VAL A 371 -17.81 -0.42 2.68
N ASN A 372 -18.49 0.17 1.70
CA ASN A 372 -19.01 -0.58 0.55
C ASN A 372 -18.57 0.04 -0.78
N GLY A 373 -18.41 -0.81 -1.80
CA GLY A 373 -17.85 -0.41 -3.09
C GLY A 373 -16.35 -0.05 -3.02
N ASN A 374 -15.58 -0.69 -2.12
CA ASN A 374 -14.14 -0.48 -1.98
C ASN A 374 -13.31 -1.41 -2.90
N SER A 375 -12.04 -1.07 -3.07
CA SER A 375 -11.09 -1.80 -3.93
C SER A 375 -10.83 -3.22 -3.44
N ASP A 376 -10.60 -3.42 -2.14
CA ASP A 376 -10.19 -4.72 -1.60
C ASP A 376 -11.27 -5.78 -1.78
N ASP A 377 -12.50 -5.46 -1.41
CA ASP A 377 -13.64 -6.36 -1.57
C ASP A 377 -13.88 -6.66 -3.07
N TRP A 378 -13.64 -5.70 -3.96
CA TRP A 378 -13.79 -5.89 -5.40
C TRP A 378 -12.68 -6.74 -6.03
N PHE A 379 -11.42 -6.54 -5.67
CA PHE A 379 -10.31 -7.37 -6.13
C PHE A 379 -10.47 -8.83 -5.66
N TYR A 380 -10.99 -9.04 -4.45
CA TYR A 380 -11.18 -10.38 -3.89
C TYR A 380 -12.44 -11.09 -4.43
N ALA A 381 -13.54 -10.40 -4.69
CA ALA A 381 -14.81 -11.07 -5.02
C ALA A 381 -15.67 -10.42 -6.12
N GLY A 382 -15.22 -9.29 -6.66
CA GLY A 382 -15.96 -8.51 -7.65
C GLY A 382 -15.52 -8.70 -9.10
N GLN A 383 -14.44 -9.43 -9.35
CA GLN A 383 -13.97 -9.71 -10.70
C GLN A 383 -14.77 -10.85 -11.34
N LEU A 384 -15.26 -10.63 -12.57
CA LEU A 384 -16.01 -11.62 -13.33
C LEU A 384 -15.06 -12.37 -14.26
N ASN A 385 -15.05 -13.71 -14.19
CA ASN A 385 -14.25 -14.59 -15.06
C ASN A 385 -12.73 -14.40 -14.95
N GLN A 386 -12.23 -13.93 -13.81
CA GLN A 386 -10.81 -13.80 -13.53
C GLN A 386 -10.46 -14.47 -12.20
N GLN A 387 -9.16 -14.70 -12.02
CA GLN A 387 -8.60 -15.08 -10.74
C GLN A 387 -8.82 -13.94 -9.74
N LYS A 388 -9.43 -14.25 -8.58
CA LYS A 388 -9.49 -13.30 -7.47
C LYS A 388 -8.07 -12.92 -7.02
N ALA A 389 -7.90 -11.67 -6.62
CA ALA A 389 -6.67 -11.21 -5.98
C ALA A 389 -6.86 -11.14 -4.46
N PHE A 390 -5.87 -11.58 -3.69
CA PHE A 390 -5.82 -11.30 -2.26
C PHE A 390 -5.41 -9.83 -2.07
N SER A 391 -6.37 -8.99 -1.69
CA SER A 391 -6.18 -7.54 -1.60
C SER A 391 -6.06 -7.07 -0.15
N PHE A 392 -5.12 -6.18 0.11
CA PHE A 392 -4.87 -5.58 1.41
C PHE A 392 -4.75 -4.06 1.29
N THR A 393 -5.13 -3.35 2.36
CA THR A 393 -4.96 -1.90 2.49
C THR A 393 -4.03 -1.59 3.66
N PRO A 394 -2.77 -1.24 3.40
CA PRO A 394 -1.91 -0.62 4.40
C PRO A 394 -2.33 0.85 4.63
N GLU A 395 -2.72 1.18 5.87
CA GLU A 395 -3.01 2.52 6.36
C GLU A 395 -1.76 3.09 7.04
N ILE A 396 -0.94 3.83 6.30
CA ILE A 396 0.38 4.25 6.79
C ILE A 396 0.26 5.37 7.81
N GLY A 397 1.01 5.22 8.91
CA GLY A 397 1.17 6.23 9.94
C GLY A 397 0.03 6.25 10.95
N ASP A 398 0.31 6.79 12.12
CA ASP A 398 -0.62 6.83 13.26
C ASP A 398 -1.47 8.11 13.30
N ASN A 399 -2.34 8.22 14.31
CA ASN A 399 -3.18 9.40 14.53
C ASN A 399 -2.41 10.70 14.82
N ASN A 400 -1.20 10.59 15.39
CA ASN A 400 -0.36 11.74 15.67
C ASN A 400 0.25 12.28 14.38
N GLN A 401 0.58 11.39 13.45
CA GLN A 401 1.08 11.69 12.12
C GLN A 401 -0.04 12.20 11.21
N GLY A 402 -1.22 11.57 11.22
CA GLY A 402 -2.36 11.95 10.40
C GLY A 402 -2.09 11.82 8.89
N PHE A 403 -2.85 12.54 8.08
CA PHE A 403 -2.77 12.43 6.62
C PHE A 403 -1.47 12.98 5.99
N TRP A 404 -0.84 13.95 6.65
CA TRP A 404 0.37 14.62 6.16
C TRP A 404 1.53 14.55 7.16
N PRO A 405 2.11 13.35 7.43
CA PRO A 405 3.30 13.21 8.27
C PRO A 405 4.37 14.27 7.93
N SER A 406 5.07 14.80 8.93
CA SER A 406 6.08 15.84 8.69
C SER A 406 7.29 15.29 7.94
N PHE A 407 8.05 16.17 7.29
CA PHE A 407 9.09 15.78 6.33
C PHE A 407 10.16 14.83 6.91
N ASP A 408 10.45 14.95 8.21
CA ASP A 408 11.38 14.12 8.98
C ASP A 408 10.85 12.70 9.25
N GLN A 409 9.54 12.49 9.09
CA GLN A 409 8.87 11.19 9.27
C GLN A 409 8.66 10.45 7.95
N ILE A 410 8.72 11.15 6.81
CA ILE A 410 8.43 10.56 5.49
C ILE A 410 9.37 9.39 5.18
N ILE A 411 10.69 9.59 5.31
CA ILE A 411 11.68 8.55 5.03
C ILE A 411 11.53 7.34 5.98
N PRO A 412 11.46 7.52 7.31
CA PRO A 412 11.16 6.42 8.23
C PRO A 412 9.94 5.60 7.83
N LEU A 413 8.83 6.27 7.50
CA LEU A 413 7.61 5.60 7.07
C LEU A 413 7.77 4.87 5.74
N CYS A 414 8.57 5.40 4.81
CA CYS A 414 8.89 4.70 3.56
C CYS A 414 9.74 3.45 3.81
N GLN A 415 10.77 3.55 4.66
CA GLN A 415 11.64 2.43 5.04
C GLN A 415 10.84 1.32 5.72
N ASP A 416 9.94 1.68 6.63
CA ASP A 416 9.09 0.74 7.35
C ASP A 416 8.29 -0.16 6.38
N GLN A 417 7.83 0.35 5.24
CA GLN A 417 7.00 -0.43 4.31
C GLN A 417 7.78 -1.42 3.43
N VAL A 418 9.11 -1.32 3.32
CA VAL A 418 9.90 -2.15 2.38
C VAL A 418 9.77 -3.64 2.67
N SER A 419 9.82 -4.04 3.94
CA SER A 419 9.75 -5.45 4.34
C SER A 419 8.39 -6.07 4.00
N ALA A 420 7.27 -5.37 4.26
CA ALA A 420 5.96 -5.84 3.82
C ALA A 420 5.88 -5.93 2.30
N ASN A 421 6.40 -4.94 1.57
CA ASN A 421 6.32 -4.95 0.11
C ASN A 421 7.05 -6.13 -0.51
N LEU A 422 8.28 -6.42 -0.04
CA LEU A 422 9.04 -7.59 -0.49
C LEU A 422 8.32 -8.90 -0.16
N LEU A 423 7.75 -9.01 1.04
CA LEU A 423 7.02 -10.19 1.46
C LEU A 423 5.68 -10.36 0.73
N ALA A 424 4.98 -9.27 0.43
CA ALA A 424 3.73 -9.27 -0.33
C ALA A 424 3.96 -9.87 -1.73
N ILE A 425 5.09 -9.54 -2.36
CA ILE A 425 5.48 -10.11 -3.65
C ILE A 425 5.73 -11.62 -3.54
N ARG A 426 6.40 -12.07 -2.47
CA ARG A 426 6.60 -13.50 -2.20
C ARG A 426 5.30 -14.24 -1.91
N LEU A 427 4.41 -13.67 -1.11
CA LEU A 427 3.11 -14.26 -0.78
C LEU A 427 2.21 -14.37 -2.01
N GLY A 428 2.24 -13.37 -2.90
CA GLY A 428 1.55 -13.43 -4.19
C GLY A 428 2.19 -14.39 -5.20
N SER A 429 3.41 -14.85 -4.94
CA SER A 429 4.18 -15.77 -5.80
C SER A 429 4.53 -17.06 -5.03
N ARG A 430 5.78 -17.53 -5.12
CA ARG A 430 6.29 -18.67 -4.35
C ARG A 430 6.83 -18.22 -3.00
N TYR A 431 6.30 -18.84 -1.95
CA TYR A 431 6.84 -18.69 -0.61
C TYR A 431 6.54 -19.93 0.24
N GLY A 432 7.55 -20.38 0.97
CA GLY A 432 7.43 -21.46 1.92
C GLY A 432 8.41 -21.23 3.06
N GLU A 433 8.08 -21.81 4.20
CA GLU A 433 8.96 -21.79 5.36
C GLU A 433 9.26 -23.20 5.80
N ILE A 434 10.46 -23.35 6.35
CA ILE A 434 10.91 -24.56 6.99
C ILE A 434 11.44 -24.21 8.37
N SER A 435 11.08 -25.02 9.37
CA SER A 435 11.60 -24.88 10.72
C SER A 435 12.03 -26.22 11.29
N GLN A 436 13.02 -26.18 12.18
CA GLN A 436 13.48 -27.35 12.91
C GLN A 436 12.34 -27.93 13.76
N HIS A 437 12.15 -29.26 13.71
CA HIS A 437 11.14 -29.98 14.50
C HIS A 437 11.73 -31.08 15.38
N ASN A 438 13.05 -31.31 15.34
CA ASN A 438 13.72 -32.32 16.16
C ASN A 438 14.25 -31.78 17.50
N GLU A 439 14.46 -32.70 18.44
CA GLU A 439 15.22 -32.46 19.66
C GLU A 439 16.66 -32.04 19.36
N LEU A 440 17.26 -31.24 20.24
CA LEU A 440 18.64 -30.76 20.14
C LEU A 440 19.70 -31.87 20.34
N PHE A 441 19.28 -33.07 20.77
CA PHE A 441 20.16 -34.17 21.14
C PHE A 441 19.88 -35.43 20.33
N PHE A 442 20.92 -36.21 20.05
CA PHE A 442 20.81 -37.52 19.40
C PHE A 442 21.88 -38.47 19.95
N SER A 443 21.59 -39.77 20.04
CA SER A 443 22.47 -40.74 20.71
C SER A 443 22.90 -41.92 19.84
N GLN A 444 22.45 -41.96 18.59
CA GLN A 444 22.77 -43.01 17.63
C GLN A 444 23.66 -42.45 16.51
N ASN A 445 24.61 -43.24 16.02
CA ASN A 445 25.50 -42.83 14.93
C ASN A 445 24.75 -42.66 13.60
N GLN A 446 23.53 -43.18 13.49
CA GLN A 446 22.60 -42.90 12.41
C GLN A 446 21.34 -42.28 13.03
N SER A 447 20.95 -41.12 12.55
CA SER A 447 19.80 -40.38 13.08
C SER A 447 19.10 -39.59 11.97
N TYR A 448 18.14 -38.74 12.34
CA TYR A 448 17.29 -37.99 11.43
C TYR A 448 17.17 -36.55 11.88
N ILE A 449 17.14 -35.64 10.91
CA ILE A 449 16.67 -34.26 11.10
C ILE A 449 15.20 -34.23 10.77
N SER A 450 14.37 -34.01 11.77
CA SER A 450 12.94 -33.74 11.58
C SER A 450 12.72 -32.24 11.41
N PHE A 451 11.88 -31.88 10.45
CA PHE A 451 11.54 -30.49 10.16
C PHE A 451 10.06 -30.36 9.83
N GLN A 452 9.53 -29.15 10.02
CA GLN A 452 8.20 -28.79 9.58
C GLN A 452 8.31 -27.84 8.38
N PHE A 453 7.63 -28.18 7.29
CA PHE A 453 7.46 -27.33 6.13
C PHE A 453 6.03 -26.78 6.07
N LYS A 454 5.88 -25.53 5.66
CA LYS A 454 4.57 -24.93 5.38
C LYS A 454 4.65 -23.99 4.19
N ARG A 455 3.73 -24.17 3.23
CA ARG A 455 3.57 -23.27 2.08
C ARG A 455 2.72 -22.06 2.46
N TYR A 456 3.15 -20.90 1.99
CA TYR A 456 2.45 -19.63 2.13
C TYR A 456 2.18 -18.92 0.79
N GLY A 457 2.96 -19.18 -0.26
CA GLY A 457 2.82 -18.54 -1.55
C GLY A 457 1.59 -19.00 -2.34
N LEU A 458 0.95 -18.07 -3.05
CA LEU A 458 -0.27 -18.31 -3.83
C LEU A 458 -0.03 -19.08 -5.14
N GLU A 459 1.19 -19.17 -5.65
CA GLU A 459 1.46 -19.90 -6.91
C GLU A 459 1.19 -21.40 -6.76
N GLU A 460 0.24 -21.93 -7.55
CA GLU A 460 -0.12 -23.35 -7.59
C GLU A 460 0.84 -24.18 -8.48
N GLY A 461 0.80 -25.51 -8.38
CA GLY A 461 1.64 -26.38 -9.22
C GLY A 461 3.12 -26.45 -8.80
N VAL A 462 3.50 -25.81 -7.69
CA VAL A 462 4.90 -25.69 -7.26
C VAL A 462 5.37 -26.93 -6.50
N THR A 463 6.62 -27.34 -6.76
CA THR A 463 7.32 -28.36 -5.97
C THR A 463 8.40 -27.71 -5.11
N TYR A 464 8.40 -28.01 -3.81
CA TYR A 464 9.40 -27.54 -2.86
C TYR A 464 10.38 -28.66 -2.53
N LYS A 465 11.67 -28.37 -2.55
CA LYS A 465 12.74 -29.32 -2.25
C LYS A 465 13.41 -28.94 -0.93
N VAL A 466 13.57 -29.92 -0.05
CA VAL A 466 14.32 -29.78 1.20
C VAL A 466 15.58 -30.63 1.15
N THR A 467 16.70 -30.04 1.51
CA THR A 467 18.01 -30.72 1.59
C THR A 467 18.71 -30.40 2.91
N ILE A 468 19.57 -31.30 3.37
CA ILE A 468 20.55 -31.01 4.41
C ILE A 468 21.96 -31.13 3.86
N GLN A 469 22.87 -30.28 4.32
CA GLN A 469 24.29 -30.33 3.97
C GLN A 469 25.17 -30.37 5.23
N PRO A 470 26.16 -31.28 5.31
CA PRO A 470 27.16 -31.27 6.37
C PRO A 470 27.95 -29.95 6.43
N LEU A 471 28.01 -29.34 7.62
CA LEU A 471 28.97 -28.28 7.94
C LEU A 471 30.06 -28.76 8.91
N SER A 472 29.87 -29.92 9.54
CA SER A 472 30.85 -30.58 10.43
C SER A 472 31.49 -31.79 9.76
N ASN A 473 32.79 -31.96 9.97
CA ASN A 473 33.56 -33.12 9.51
C ASN A 473 33.17 -34.42 10.25
N LEU A 474 32.40 -34.32 11.34
CA LEU A 474 31.89 -35.48 12.08
C LEU A 474 30.67 -36.11 11.40
N VAL A 475 30.04 -35.44 10.43
CA VAL A 475 28.93 -36.01 9.64
C VAL A 475 29.51 -36.71 8.42
N GLU A 476 29.34 -38.03 8.36
CA GLU A 476 29.90 -38.88 7.29
C GLU A 476 29.00 -38.92 6.04
N SER A 477 27.68 -38.89 6.22
CA SER A 477 26.73 -38.90 5.11
C SER A 477 25.38 -38.29 5.48
N VAL A 478 24.63 -37.87 4.46
CA VAL A 478 23.25 -37.37 4.58
C VAL A 478 22.32 -38.12 3.62
N GLY A 479 21.05 -38.18 3.97
CA GLY A 479 19.98 -38.83 3.22
C GLY A 479 19.60 -38.07 1.95
N GLN A 480 18.64 -38.64 1.22
CA GLN A 480 18.12 -38.03 0.00
C GLN A 480 17.27 -36.79 0.31
N PRO A 481 17.16 -35.83 -0.64
CA PRO A 481 16.24 -34.70 -0.52
C PRO A 481 14.78 -35.15 -0.33
N VAL A 482 14.00 -34.35 0.39
CA VAL A 482 12.54 -34.49 0.49
C VAL A 482 11.88 -33.51 -0.49
N TYR A 483 10.78 -33.94 -1.12
CA TYR A 483 10.03 -33.14 -2.08
C TYR A 483 8.57 -33.03 -1.63
N PHE A 484 8.06 -31.80 -1.54
CA PHE A 484 6.64 -31.52 -1.38
C PHE A 484 6.08 -31.10 -2.73
N ILE A 485 5.34 -31.99 -3.37
CA ILE A 485 4.73 -31.77 -4.69
C ILE A 485 3.34 -31.18 -4.48
N GLU A 486 3.12 -29.97 -5.00
CA GLU A 486 1.84 -29.25 -4.93
C GLU A 486 1.24 -29.21 -3.50
N PRO A 487 2.01 -28.81 -2.47
CA PRO A 487 1.51 -28.80 -1.11
C PRO A 487 0.33 -27.83 -0.97
N GLU A 488 -0.64 -28.22 -0.15
CA GLU A 488 -1.80 -27.40 0.15
C GLU A 488 -1.39 -26.13 0.90
N LEU A 489 -2.02 -25.01 0.53
CA LEU A 489 -1.74 -23.70 1.11
C LEU A 489 -2.04 -23.70 2.61
N LEU A 490 -1.08 -23.22 3.41
CA LEU A 490 -1.13 -23.13 4.87
C LEU A 490 -1.23 -24.47 5.64
N VAL A 491 -1.06 -25.60 4.98
CA VAL A 491 -0.94 -26.90 5.66
C VAL A 491 0.50 -27.13 6.09
N SER A 492 0.69 -27.58 7.34
CA SER A 492 1.99 -27.98 7.87
C SER A 492 2.26 -29.44 7.55
N TYR A 493 3.44 -29.72 7.00
CA TYR A 493 3.95 -31.06 6.73
C TYR A 493 5.17 -31.31 7.61
N ILE A 494 5.22 -32.48 8.26
CA ILE A 494 6.39 -32.91 9.02
C ILE A 494 7.05 -34.05 8.26
N ASP A 495 8.35 -33.93 8.04
CA ASP A 495 9.16 -34.98 7.43
C ASP A 495 10.59 -34.95 8.00
N SER A 496 11.45 -35.84 7.53
CA SER A 496 12.81 -35.94 8.01
C SER A 496 13.82 -36.40 6.96
N ILE A 497 15.08 -35.98 7.12
CA ILE A 497 16.21 -36.49 6.32
C ILE A 497 17.21 -37.16 7.25
N SER A 498 17.64 -38.37 6.89
CA SER A 498 18.61 -39.13 7.66
C SER A 498 20.02 -38.52 7.57
N PHE A 499 20.85 -38.78 8.57
CA PHE A 499 22.28 -38.51 8.53
C PHE A 499 23.06 -39.57 9.32
N SER A 500 24.34 -39.72 9.01
CA SER A 500 25.26 -40.55 9.79
C SER A 500 26.45 -39.74 10.28
N VAL A 501 26.95 -40.06 11.46
CA VAL A 501 28.12 -39.44 12.09
C VAL A 501 29.23 -40.45 12.32
N SER A 502 30.43 -39.92 12.53
CA SER A 502 31.64 -40.73 12.71
C SER A 502 31.52 -41.68 13.88
N GLN A 503 32.07 -42.89 13.72
CA GLN A 503 32.25 -43.85 14.81
C GLN A 503 33.10 -43.28 15.97
N ASN A 504 33.86 -42.22 15.72
CA ASN A 504 34.68 -41.55 16.73
C ASN A 504 33.96 -40.39 17.45
N ILE A 505 32.68 -40.13 17.16
CA ILE A 505 31.92 -39.07 17.84
C ILE A 505 31.80 -39.37 19.34
N LEU A 506 32.01 -38.36 20.17
CA LEU A 506 31.99 -38.46 21.62
C LEU A 506 30.77 -37.74 22.20
N PRO A 507 30.19 -38.23 23.31
CA PRO A 507 29.14 -37.50 24.01
C PRO A 507 29.57 -36.06 24.35
N GLY A 508 28.77 -35.09 23.96
CA GLY A 508 29.04 -33.66 24.06
C GLY A 508 29.53 -33.00 22.76
N ASP A 509 29.88 -33.78 21.74
CA ASP A 509 30.26 -33.23 20.43
C ASP A 509 29.06 -32.55 19.74
N GLU A 510 29.32 -31.38 19.16
CA GLU A 510 28.34 -30.66 18.34
C GLU A 510 28.55 -30.99 16.86
N ILE A 511 27.46 -31.31 16.16
CA ILE A 511 27.41 -31.33 14.70
C ILE A 511 26.59 -30.15 14.19
N LYS A 512 26.98 -29.65 13.02
CA LYS A 512 26.26 -28.60 12.31
C LYS A 512 25.84 -29.07 10.93
N LEU A 513 24.58 -28.81 10.59
CA LEU A 513 23.97 -29.13 9.31
C LEU A 513 23.28 -27.88 8.77
N LEU A 514 23.40 -27.62 7.47
CA LEU A 514 22.64 -26.57 6.80
C LEU A 514 21.34 -27.18 6.26
N LEU A 515 20.20 -26.82 6.85
CA LEU A 515 18.88 -27.19 6.35
C LEU A 515 18.47 -26.15 5.31
N THR A 516 18.11 -26.57 4.10
CA THR A 516 17.76 -25.68 2.99
C THR A 516 16.43 -26.05 2.38
N LEU A 517 15.55 -25.06 2.24
CA LEU A 517 14.32 -25.10 1.45
C LEU A 517 14.55 -24.38 0.12
N ASP A 518 14.15 -25.01 -0.98
CA ASP A 518 14.26 -24.51 -2.35
C ASP A 518 12.86 -24.57 -2.99
N ASP A 519 12.32 -23.42 -3.40
CA ASP A 519 11.01 -23.30 -4.06
C ASP A 519 11.11 -23.19 -5.60
N GLY A 520 12.31 -23.45 -6.13
CA GLY A 520 12.65 -23.33 -7.55
C GLY A 520 13.05 -21.93 -7.98
N TYR A 521 12.72 -20.89 -7.20
CA TYR A 521 13.17 -19.52 -7.41
C TYR A 521 14.14 -19.09 -6.32
N PHE A 522 13.81 -19.36 -5.08
CA PHE A 522 14.57 -18.96 -3.91
C PHE A 522 15.01 -20.16 -3.09
N THR A 523 16.21 -20.06 -2.55
CA THR A 523 16.70 -20.94 -1.50
C THR A 523 16.75 -20.20 -0.17
N HIS A 524 16.15 -20.76 0.86
CA HIS A 524 16.30 -20.30 2.24
C HIS A 524 16.98 -21.39 3.06
N SER A 525 17.99 -21.03 3.84
CA SER A 525 18.76 -21.98 4.63
C SER A 525 18.92 -21.52 6.07
N ASP A 526 18.86 -22.47 6.99
CA ASP A 526 19.17 -22.26 8.41
C ASP A 526 20.18 -23.30 8.90
N THR A 527 21.01 -22.93 9.87
CA THR A 527 22.02 -23.82 10.46
C THR A 527 21.46 -24.51 11.68
N LEU A 528 21.35 -25.84 11.59
CA LEU A 528 20.98 -26.68 12.72
C LEU A 528 22.22 -27.10 13.50
N SER A 529 22.13 -26.99 14.83
CA SER A 529 23.15 -27.43 15.77
C SER A 529 22.60 -28.55 16.63
N LEU A 530 23.26 -29.72 16.61
CA LEU A 530 22.86 -30.89 17.40
C LEU A 530 24.00 -31.42 18.22
N ILE A 531 23.68 -31.91 19.42
CA ILE A 531 24.65 -32.44 20.37
C ILE A 531 24.52 -33.95 20.44
N PHE A 532 25.63 -34.66 20.26
CA PHE A 532 25.67 -36.10 20.42
C PHE A 532 25.66 -36.47 21.91
N GLY A 533 24.75 -37.35 22.31
CA GLY A 533 24.62 -37.85 23.68
C GLY A 533 23.17 -37.95 24.14
N VAL A 534 23.01 -38.47 25.35
CA VAL A 534 21.71 -38.50 26.04
C VAL A 534 21.72 -37.37 27.07
N PRO A 535 20.83 -36.37 26.97
CA PRO A 535 20.76 -35.30 27.97
C PRO A 535 20.34 -35.88 29.33
N TYR A 536 20.99 -35.43 30.40
CA TYR A 536 20.59 -35.74 31.76
C TYR A 536 19.90 -34.51 32.37
N PRO A 537 18.58 -34.55 32.61
CA PRO A 537 17.86 -33.40 33.16
C PRO A 537 18.35 -33.11 34.59
N ILE A 538 18.91 -31.92 34.81
CA ILE A 538 19.38 -31.46 36.13
C ILE A 538 18.27 -30.69 36.86
N PHE A 539 17.35 -30.09 36.11
CA PHE A 539 16.15 -29.43 36.58
C PHE A 539 15.01 -29.73 35.60
N PHE A 540 13.81 -29.94 36.11
CA PHE A 540 12.59 -30.15 35.34
C PHE A 540 11.48 -29.33 36.00
N ASP A 541 10.72 -28.59 35.19
CA ASP A 541 9.60 -27.77 35.64
C ASP A 541 8.32 -28.26 34.92
N ASP A 542 7.29 -28.56 35.69
CA ASP A 542 5.96 -28.95 35.19
C ASP A 542 5.20 -27.65 34.82
N CYS A 543 5.59 -27.01 33.72
CA CYS A 543 4.83 -25.87 33.18
C CYS A 543 3.61 -26.33 32.36
#